data_AF-A0A544TVN4-F1
#
_entry.id   AF-A0A544TVN4-F1
#
_cell.length_a   1.000
_cell.length_b   1.000
_cell.length_c   1.000
_cell.angle_alpha   90.00
_cell.angle_beta   90.00
_cell.angle_gamma   90.00
#
_symmetry.space_group_name_H-M   'P 1'
#
loop_
_entity.id
_entity.type
_entity.pdbx_description
1 polymer ?
#
loop_
_entity_poly.entity_id
_entity_poly.type
_entity_poly.pdbx_seq_one_letter_code
_entity_poly.pdbx_strand_id
1 'polypeptide(L)'
;MENIYSVKLLFEHISSPESMPNKTFEETINIVRAAKIEDVDGLVKEHFKDVTYTNAFGEITTIKLVMILDIFELVDSLEKSLEFVEVYSHHIILDDEVFIEKGY
;
A
#
# COMPACT_ATOMS: atom_id res chain seq x y z
N MET A 1 -15.37 20.42 -4.26
CA MET A 1 -14.98 20.11 -2.88
C MET A 1 -14.17 18.84 -2.95
N GLU A 2 -13.06 18.77 -2.24
CA GLU A 2 -12.29 17.52 -2.14
C GLU A 2 -12.91 16.66 -1.06
N ASN A 3 -13.17 15.41 -1.41
CA ASN A 3 -13.62 14.38 -0.48
C ASN A 3 -12.39 13.68 0.11
N ILE A 4 -12.59 13.02 1.24
CA ILE A 4 -11.54 12.25 1.92
C ILE A 4 -11.89 10.77 1.76
N TYR A 5 -10.92 9.98 1.32
CA TYR A 5 -11.04 8.54 1.14
C TYR A 5 -10.05 7.82 2.05
N SER A 6 -10.50 6.74 2.66
CA SER A 6 -9.65 5.74 3.30
C SER A 6 -9.39 4.63 2.29
N VAL A 7 -8.13 4.43 1.93
CA VAL A 7 -7.73 3.52 0.86
C VAL A 7 -6.91 2.39 1.45
N LYS A 8 -7.42 1.15 1.33
CA LYS A 8 -6.69 -0.05 1.74
C LYS A 8 -5.77 -0.48 0.59
N LEU A 9 -4.46 -0.56 0.86
CA LEU A 9 -3.42 -0.89 -0.11
C LEU A 9 -2.72 -2.19 0.28
N LEU A 10 -2.23 -2.91 -0.73
CA LEU A 10 -1.37 -4.10 -0.56
C LEU A 10 -0.01 -3.84 -1.19
N PHE A 11 1.04 -4.02 -0.41
CA PHE A 11 2.44 -3.95 -0.84
C PHE A 11 3.10 -5.34 -0.78
N GLU A 12 4.05 -5.58 -1.66
CA GLU A 12 4.94 -6.74 -1.64
C GLU A 12 6.36 -6.28 -1.33
N HIS A 13 7.02 -7.00 -0.41
CA HIS A 13 8.42 -6.80 -0.05
C HIS A 13 9.26 -7.86 -0.74
N ILE A 14 10.12 -7.45 -1.66
CA ILE A 14 10.95 -8.33 -2.49
C ILE A 14 12.41 -8.12 -2.10
N SER A 15 13.08 -9.12 -1.52
CA SER A 15 14.47 -9.01 -1.06
C SER A 15 15.44 -9.80 -1.94
N SER A 16 16.63 -9.25 -2.18
CA SER A 16 17.69 -9.88 -2.98
C SER A 16 19.09 -9.64 -2.37
N PRO A 17 19.94 -10.67 -2.21
CA PRO A 17 19.65 -12.08 -2.45
C PRO A 17 18.56 -12.59 -1.50
N GLU A 18 17.66 -13.42 -2.00
CA GLU A 18 16.52 -13.95 -1.25
C GLU A 18 17.04 -14.92 -0.17
N SER A 19 17.15 -14.42 1.07
CA SER A 19 17.64 -15.21 2.20
C SER A 19 16.53 -15.99 2.90
N MET A 20 15.29 -15.50 2.80
CA MET A 20 14.09 -16.15 3.30
C MET A 20 13.20 -16.52 2.13
N PRO A 21 12.76 -17.79 2.02
CA PRO A 21 11.86 -18.22 0.95
C PRO A 21 10.43 -17.67 1.10
N ASN A 22 10.14 -17.03 2.23
CA ASN A 22 8.81 -16.57 2.58
C ASN A 22 8.51 -15.23 1.88
N LYS A 23 7.38 -15.16 1.17
CA LYS A 23 6.87 -13.89 0.64
C LYS A 23 6.31 -13.05 1.78
N THR A 24 6.67 -11.76 1.77
CA THR A 24 6.15 -10.78 2.74
C THR A 24 5.27 -9.77 2.02
N PHE A 25 4.03 -9.68 2.48
CA PHE A 25 3.09 -8.65 2.05
C PHE A 25 2.79 -7.70 3.20
N GLU A 26 2.37 -6.49 2.87
CA GLU A 26 1.96 -5.48 3.85
C GLU A 26 0.65 -4.86 3.42
N GLU A 27 -0.36 -4.95 4.29
CA GLU A 27 -1.61 -4.23 4.12
C GLU A 27 -1.53 -2.90 4.88
N THR A 28 -1.83 -1.79 4.21
CA THR A 28 -1.90 -0.48 4.85
C THR A 28 -3.23 0.22 4.56
N ILE A 29 -3.63 1.14 5.43
CA ILE A 29 -4.77 2.05 5.18
C ILE A 29 -4.24 3.48 5.15
N ASN A 30 -4.46 4.15 4.03
CA ASN A 30 -3.98 5.51 3.79
C ASN A 30 -5.14 6.47 3.56
N ILE A 31 -4.99 7.71 4.05
CA ILE A 31 -5.95 8.77 3.80
C ILE A 31 -5.58 9.53 2.52
N VAL A 32 -6.50 9.58 1.56
CA VAL A 32 -6.30 10.23 0.26
C VAL A 32 -7.37 11.30 0.07
N ARG A 33 -6.97 12.52 -0.29
CA ARG A 33 -7.90 13.57 -0.73
C ARG A 33 -8.05 13.51 -2.25
N ALA A 34 -9.29 13.49 -2.72
CA ALA A 34 -9.57 13.49 -4.16
C ALA A 34 -10.90 14.21 -4.45
N ALA A 35 -11.02 14.78 -5.66
CA ALA A 35 -12.26 15.43 -6.06
C ALA A 35 -13.41 14.42 -6.22
N LYS A 36 -13.10 13.22 -6.74
CA LYS A 36 -14.03 12.10 -6.87
C LYS A 36 -13.32 10.78 -6.61
N ILE A 37 -14.09 9.71 -6.40
CA ILE A 37 -13.55 8.38 -6.11
C ILE A 37 -12.76 7.81 -7.30
N GLU A 38 -13.14 8.16 -8.53
CA GLU A 38 -12.48 7.68 -9.75
C GLU A 38 -11.05 8.23 -9.89
N ASP A 39 -10.74 9.34 -9.22
CA ASP A 39 -9.41 9.96 -9.25
C ASP A 39 -8.42 9.29 -8.29
N VAL A 40 -8.92 8.51 -7.31
CA VAL A 40 -8.10 7.91 -6.24
C VAL A 40 -7.05 6.95 -6.77
N ASP A 41 -7.40 6.10 -7.75
CA ASP A 41 -6.46 5.15 -8.35
C ASP A 41 -5.25 5.84 -8.99
N GLY A 42 -5.49 6.93 -9.72
CA GLY A 42 -4.45 7.74 -10.33
C GLY A 42 -3.52 8.36 -9.29
N LEU A 43 -4.10 8.96 -8.25
CA LEU A 43 -3.34 9.59 -7.16
C LEU A 43 -2.46 8.60 -6.40
N VAL A 44 -3.00 7.43 -6.08
CA VAL A 44 -2.27 6.36 -5.37
C VAL A 44 -1.10 5.88 -6.23
N LYS A 45 -1.31 5.59 -7.51
CA LYS A 45 -0.23 5.13 -8.42
C LYS A 45 0.81 6.22 -8.70
N GLU A 46 0.42 7.49 -8.68
CA GLU A 46 1.36 8.59 -8.79
C GLU A 46 2.22 8.72 -7.54
N HIS A 47 1.62 8.62 -6.35
CA HIS A 47 2.29 8.80 -5.08
C HIS A 47 3.21 7.63 -4.69
N PHE A 48 2.69 6.41 -4.71
CA PHE A 48 3.41 5.22 -4.25
C PHE A 48 4.26 4.62 -5.37
N LYS A 49 5.53 5.05 -5.43
CA LYS A 49 6.55 4.46 -6.30
C LYS A 49 7.30 3.33 -5.60
N ASP A 50 7.89 2.45 -6.39
CA ASP A 50 8.78 1.40 -5.88
C ASP A 50 9.91 2.04 -5.05
N VAL A 51 10.03 1.61 -3.78
CA VAL A 51 11.10 2.06 -2.88
C VAL A 51 12.11 0.94 -2.76
N THR A 52 13.39 1.23 -3.00
CA THR A 52 14.47 0.26 -2.85
C THR A 52 15.48 0.75 -1.82
N TYR A 53 15.82 -0.12 -0.86
CA TYR A 53 16.78 0.18 0.20
C TYR A 53 17.56 -1.08 0.60
N THR A 54 18.69 -0.89 1.28
CA THR A 54 19.43 -2.00 1.91
C THR A 54 18.86 -2.24 3.30
N ASN A 55 18.34 -3.45 3.55
CA ASN A 55 17.74 -3.81 4.83
C ASN A 55 18.80 -4.10 5.91
N ALA A 56 18.36 -4.38 7.14
CA ALA A 56 19.25 -4.64 8.27
C ALA A 56 20.13 -5.90 8.11
N PHE A 57 19.77 -6.79 7.19
CA PHE A 57 20.50 -8.02 6.87
C PHE A 57 21.49 -7.82 5.70
N GLY A 58 21.56 -6.62 5.12
CA GLY A 58 22.45 -6.30 3.99
C GLY A 58 21.87 -6.69 2.63
N GLU A 59 20.61 -7.10 2.56
CA GLU A 59 19.92 -7.41 1.31
C GLU A 59 19.32 -6.14 0.70
N ILE A 60 19.15 -6.15 -0.61
CA ILE A 60 18.41 -5.12 -1.34
C ILE A 60 16.93 -5.49 -1.30
N THR A 61 16.13 -4.72 -0.56
CA THR A 61 14.68 -4.87 -0.48
C THR A 61 14.01 -3.82 -1.34
N THR A 62 13.09 -4.25 -2.21
CA THR A 62 12.18 -3.38 -2.97
C THR A 62 10.76 -3.57 -2.47
N ILE A 63 10.11 -2.49 -2.05
CA ILE A 63 8.69 -2.46 -1.70
C ILE A 63 7.91 -1.98 -2.92
N LYS A 64 6.90 -2.76 -3.33
CA LYS A 64 6.06 -2.45 -4.51
C LYS A 64 4.60 -2.40 -4.14
N LEU A 65 3.88 -1.40 -4.65
CA LEU A 65 2.42 -1.40 -4.60
C LEU A 65 1.88 -2.46 -5.56
N VAL A 66 1.16 -3.44 -5.02
CA VAL A 66 0.57 -4.53 -5.80
C VAL A 66 -0.81 -4.16 -6.31
N MET A 67 -1.65 -3.66 -5.41
CA MET A 67 -3.03 -3.29 -5.71
C MET A 67 -3.67 -2.41 -4.63
N ILE A 68 -4.74 -1.74 -5.02
CA ILE A 68 -5.74 -1.19 -4.10
C ILE A 68 -6.71 -2.31 -3.77
N LEU A 69 -6.88 -2.61 -2.49
CA LEU A 69 -7.80 -3.65 -2.01
C LEU A 69 -9.22 -3.11 -1.84
N ASP A 70 -9.36 -1.88 -1.32
CA ASP A 70 -10.66 -1.26 -1.08
C ASP A 70 -10.55 0.28 -0.96
N ILE A 71 -11.66 0.99 -1.19
CA ILE A 71 -11.77 2.46 -1.08
C ILE A 71 -13.07 2.83 -0.35
N PHE A 72 -12.95 3.50 0.80
CA PHE A 72 -14.07 3.98 1.59
C PHE A 72 -14.12 5.50 1.59
N GLU A 73 -15.27 6.10 1.27
CA GLU A 73 -15.49 7.53 1.49
C GLU A 73 -15.66 7.80 2.99
N LEU A 74 -14.86 8.72 3.52
CA LEU A 74 -14.96 9.15 4.92
C LEU A 74 -16.01 10.26 5.02
N VAL A 75 -17.05 10.00 5.82
CA VAL A 75 -18.19 10.92 6.02
C VAL A 75 -17.88 11.98 7.09
N ASP A 76 -16.73 11.88 7.77
CA ASP A 76 -16.42 12.70 8.94
C ASP A 76 -15.45 13.86 8.66
N SER A 77 -15.55 14.92 9.48
CA SER A 77 -14.69 16.10 9.38
C SER A 77 -13.31 15.85 10.00
N LEU A 78 -12.46 15.15 9.25
CA LEU A 78 -11.05 14.98 9.61
C LEU A 78 -10.27 16.29 9.41
N GLU A 79 -9.42 16.65 10.38
CA GLU A 79 -8.62 17.88 10.34
C GLU A 79 -7.76 17.97 9.06
N LYS A 80 -7.45 19.21 8.66
CA LYS A 80 -6.97 19.54 7.31
C LYS A 80 -5.61 18.93 6.94
N SER A 81 -4.80 18.38 7.86
CA SER A 81 -3.42 17.97 7.56
C SER A 81 -3.20 16.46 7.26
N LEU A 82 -4.25 15.67 7.02
CA LEU A 82 -4.14 14.20 6.92
C LEU A 82 -3.87 13.63 5.51
N GLU A 83 -3.18 14.34 4.62
CA GLU A 83 -2.86 13.79 3.29
C GLU A 83 -1.79 12.70 3.39
N PHE A 84 -2.09 11.51 2.87
CA PHE A 84 -1.20 10.33 2.86
C PHE A 84 -0.72 9.90 4.24
N VAL A 85 -1.59 10.02 5.25
CA VAL A 85 -1.31 9.49 6.58
C VAL A 85 -1.66 8.01 6.62
N GLU A 86 -0.66 7.18 6.90
CA GLU A 86 -0.88 5.78 7.27
C GLU A 86 -1.55 5.74 8.64
N VAL A 87 -2.72 5.11 8.71
CA VAL A 87 -3.47 4.95 9.97
C VAL A 87 -3.46 3.50 10.47
N TYR A 88 -2.96 2.57 9.65
CA TYR A 88 -2.84 1.15 9.94
C TYR A 88 -1.80 0.50 9.00
N SER A 89 -0.96 -0.39 9.54
CA SER A 89 -0.09 -1.30 8.78
C SER A 89 -0.09 -2.69 9.43
N HIS A 90 -0.15 -3.73 8.60
CA HIS A 90 -0.07 -5.13 9.03
C HIS A 90 0.73 -5.97 8.04
N HIS A 91 1.78 -6.61 8.56
CA HIS A 91 2.65 -7.49 7.78
C HIS A 91 2.09 -8.92 7.77
N ILE A 92 1.98 -9.49 6.57
CA ILE A 92 1.51 -10.85 6.32
C ILE A 92 2.70 -11.63 5.76
N ILE A 93 3.21 -12.57 6.55
CA ILE A 93 4.31 -13.46 6.16
C ILE A 93 3.70 -14.79 5.76
N LEU A 94 3.98 -15.25 4.55
CA LEU A 94 3.47 -16.51 4.01
C LEU A 94 4.61 -17.50 3.79
N ASP A 95 4.45 -18.72 4.32
CA ASP A 95 5.45 -19.79 4.24
C ASP A 95 5.47 -20.48 2.85
N ASP A 96 4.37 -20.42 2.10
CA ASP A 96 4.21 -21.03 0.77
C ASP A 96 4.09 -19.97 -0.34
N GLU A 97 4.52 -20.32 -1.56
CA GLU A 97 4.30 -19.48 -2.75
C GLU A 97 2.80 -19.31 -3.02
N VAL A 98 2.34 -18.06 -2.97
CA VAL A 98 0.97 -17.67 -3.35
C VAL A 98 0.95 -16.82 -4.61
N PHE A 99 -0.13 -16.99 -5.37
CA PHE A 99 -0.46 -16.20 -6.56
C PHE A 99 -1.65 -15.29 -6.23
N ILE A 100 -1.51 -14.00 -6.51
CA ILE A 100 -2.60 -13.04 -6.32
C ILE A 100 -3.50 -13.10 -7.55
N GLU A 101 -4.73 -13.57 -7.39
CA GLU A 101 -5.76 -13.45 -8.42
C GLU A 101 -6.38 -12.04 -8.36
N LYS A 102 -6.23 -11.27 -9.43
CA LYS A 102 -6.95 -10.00 -9.58
C LYS A 102 -8.39 -10.32 -10.00
N GLY A 103 -9.32 -10.21 -9.05
CA GLY A 103 -10.76 -10.21 -9.36
C GLY A 103 -11.11 -8.99 -10.21
N TYR A 104 -11.77 -9.21 -11.35
CA TYR A 104 -12.29 -8.18 -12.25
C TYR A 104 -13.72 -7.78 -11.87
#